data_AF-A0A6P8HKG5-F1
#
_entry.id   AF-A0A6P8HKG5-F1
#
_cell.length_a   1.000
_cell.length_b   1.000
_cell.length_c   1.000
_cell.angle_alpha   90.00
_cell.angle_beta   90.00
_cell.angle_gamma   90.00
#
_symmetry.space_group_name_H-M   'P 1'
#
loop_
_entity.id
_entity.type
_entity.pdbx_description
1 polymer ?
#
loop_
_entity_poly.entity_id
_entity_poly.type
_entity_poly.pdbx_seq_one_letter_code
_entity_poly.pdbx_strand_id
1 'polypeptide(L)'
;MLGFVAVLLLTCLARGWCEKCNDLDGFWYNQLGSEIFLRHSSDGKLIGEYRSAVESFEHPDGKKHSIISGAAPYNSPGATFSFAVTWSNGSSTKAWTGQCLVCEDGKEMLLTSWLKRSQAYTCIDKWKSTMIGLDTFTRTEQLPGPRKPDKTIPSFPTGFAPTNTSGKPCDITGTWYNELGSEVILNQYANGIIVGEYRTAVERKKGSAGESHSKVYGISTPGNPNSTFAIMVVWRGGASVTGWVGQCHICGENKTEIIETTWLLRSKLEKCGDNWKSTMYGENSFTREEQKEGPRKHLGTHTPDRDGEDADPRASAKLTNEGLILWILSFWYAMFFF
;
A
#
# COMPACT_ATOMS: atom_id res chain seq x y z
N MET A 1 60.57 19.83 -14.45
CA MET A 1 59.93 20.91 -13.67
C MET A 1 58.73 21.39 -14.48
N LEU A 2 57.55 21.43 -13.85
CA LEU A 2 56.20 21.73 -14.39
C LEU A 2 55.63 20.63 -15.30
N GLY A 3 54.52 19.94 -15.04
CA GLY A 3 53.44 20.06 -14.05
C GLY A 3 52.17 19.52 -14.73
N PHE A 4 51.80 18.25 -14.50
CA PHE A 4 50.66 17.82 -13.67
C PHE A 4 49.28 18.41 -14.03
N VAL A 5 48.36 17.47 -14.30
CA VAL A 5 46.87 17.52 -14.20
C VAL A 5 46.08 18.15 -15.36
N ALA A 6 45.58 17.27 -16.22
CA ALA A 6 44.25 17.41 -16.84
C ALA A 6 43.51 16.07 -16.75
N VAL A 7 43.34 15.55 -15.53
CA VAL A 7 42.38 14.50 -15.20
C VAL A 7 41.34 15.13 -14.30
N LEU A 8 40.39 15.88 -14.87
CA LEU A 8 39.18 16.35 -14.18
C LEU A 8 38.20 17.01 -15.17
N LEU A 9 37.73 16.23 -16.15
CA LEU A 9 36.55 16.56 -16.96
C LEU A 9 35.67 15.31 -17.10
N LEU A 10 35.47 14.58 -15.99
CA LEU A 10 34.65 13.36 -15.97
C LEU A 10 33.79 13.22 -14.71
N THR A 11 33.46 14.32 -14.03
CA THR A 11 32.72 14.27 -12.74
C THR A 11 31.44 15.11 -12.69
N CYS A 12 30.91 15.62 -13.81
CA CYS A 12 29.62 16.32 -13.79
C CYS A 12 28.65 16.06 -14.96
N LEU A 13 28.88 15.04 -15.80
CA LEU A 13 27.86 14.56 -16.75
C LEU A 13 26.98 13.42 -16.17
N ALA A 14 27.29 12.95 -14.96
CA ALA A 14 26.54 11.90 -14.26
C ALA A 14 25.44 12.44 -13.32
N ARG A 15 25.26 13.77 -13.19
CA ARG A 15 24.21 14.34 -12.33
C ARG A 15 22.80 14.27 -12.91
N GLY A 16 22.65 13.95 -14.20
CA GLY A 16 21.33 13.75 -14.82
C GLY A 16 20.78 12.32 -14.72
N TRP A 17 21.57 11.38 -14.18
CA TRP A 17 21.27 9.93 -14.14
C TRP A 17 21.21 9.36 -12.72
N CYS A 18 21.56 10.15 -11.71
CA CYS A 18 21.14 9.90 -10.34
C CYS A 18 19.73 10.50 -10.17
N GLU A 19 18.86 9.91 -9.36
CA GLU A 19 17.61 10.51 -8.81
C GLU A 19 16.23 10.07 -9.35
N LYS A 20 16.14 9.36 -10.47
CA LYS A 20 14.81 8.90 -10.91
C LYS A 20 14.21 7.86 -9.97
N CYS A 21 12.97 8.07 -9.54
CA CYS A 21 12.20 7.32 -8.57
C CYS A 21 12.84 7.23 -7.18
N ASN A 22 13.78 8.11 -6.83
CA ASN A 22 14.37 8.17 -5.49
C ASN A 22 13.37 8.64 -4.43
N ASP A 23 12.55 9.61 -4.80
CA ASP A 23 11.38 10.06 -4.06
C ASP A 23 10.18 10.18 -5.00
N LEU A 24 9.02 10.45 -4.40
CA LEU A 24 7.77 10.66 -5.12
C LEU A 24 7.40 12.14 -5.20
N ASP A 25 8.30 13.06 -4.81
CA ASP A 25 8.01 14.47 -4.62
C ASP A 25 7.65 15.17 -5.92
N GLY A 26 6.75 16.14 -5.82
CA GLY A 26 6.38 17.02 -6.91
C GLY A 26 5.10 16.63 -7.63
N PHE A 27 4.96 17.15 -8.84
CA PHE A 27 3.75 16.98 -9.64
C PHE A 27 3.78 15.72 -10.49
N TRP A 28 2.61 15.11 -10.64
CA TRP A 28 2.36 14.01 -11.56
C TRP A 28 1.00 14.14 -12.23
N TYR A 29 0.90 13.65 -13.46
CA TYR A 29 -0.28 13.78 -14.32
C TYR A 29 -0.69 12.43 -14.86
N ASN A 30 -1.98 12.08 -14.77
CA ASN A 30 -2.47 10.82 -15.33
C ASN A 30 -3.03 10.96 -16.75
N GLN A 31 -3.32 9.81 -17.35
CA GLN A 31 -3.87 9.69 -18.70
C GLN A 31 -5.29 10.29 -18.87
N LEU A 32 -5.95 10.68 -17.77
CA LEU A 32 -7.26 11.34 -17.79
C LEU A 32 -7.14 12.86 -17.66
N GLY A 33 -5.93 13.41 -17.54
CA GLY A 33 -5.68 14.84 -17.32
C GLY A 33 -5.74 15.27 -15.85
N SER A 34 -5.86 14.34 -14.90
CA SER A 34 -5.81 14.65 -13.46
C SER A 34 -4.39 15.02 -13.03
N GLU A 35 -4.28 15.87 -12.01
CA GLU A 35 -3.01 16.30 -11.41
C GLU A 35 -2.94 15.83 -9.95
N ILE A 36 -1.79 15.31 -9.56
CA ILE A 36 -1.43 15.13 -8.15
C ILE A 36 -0.16 15.91 -7.84
N PHE A 37 -0.10 16.46 -6.63
CA PHE A 37 1.14 16.91 -6.02
C PHE A 37 1.41 16.02 -4.81
N LEU A 38 2.61 15.44 -4.71
CA LEU A 38 3.04 14.64 -3.58
C LEU A 38 4.21 15.29 -2.86
N ARG A 39 4.19 15.19 -1.53
CA ARG A 39 5.31 15.42 -0.63
C ARG A 39 5.57 14.12 0.14
N HIS A 40 6.80 13.66 0.11
CA HIS A 40 7.30 12.43 0.67
C HIS A 40 8.19 12.77 1.85
N SER A 41 7.64 12.55 3.04
CA SER A 41 8.35 12.81 4.29
C SER A 41 9.33 11.68 4.59
N SER A 42 10.43 12.01 5.28
CA SER A 42 11.45 11.04 5.70
C SER A 42 10.94 9.95 6.65
N ASP A 43 9.80 10.18 7.30
CA ASP A 43 9.09 9.18 8.12
C ASP A 43 8.22 8.21 7.31
N GLY A 44 8.29 8.29 5.97
CA GLY A 44 7.60 7.42 5.03
C GLY A 44 6.16 7.82 4.72
N LYS A 45 5.69 8.98 5.20
CA LYS A 45 4.36 9.50 4.86
C LYS A 45 4.38 10.12 3.46
N LEU A 46 3.32 9.84 2.70
CA LEU A 46 2.97 10.59 1.50
C LEU A 46 1.79 11.50 1.80
N ILE A 47 1.95 12.76 1.46
CA ILE A 47 0.93 13.78 1.71
C ILE A 47 0.84 14.68 0.48
N GLY A 48 -0.37 15.02 0.05
CA GLY A 48 -0.51 15.73 -1.21
C GLY A 48 -1.86 16.37 -1.45
N GLU A 49 -2.04 16.82 -2.69
CA GLU A 49 -3.32 17.28 -3.23
C GLU A 49 -3.64 16.51 -4.52
N TYR A 50 -4.90 16.13 -4.69
CA TYR A 50 -5.43 15.51 -5.91
C TYR A 50 -6.46 16.43 -6.57
N ARG A 51 -6.30 16.68 -7.87
CA ARG A 51 -7.26 17.41 -8.72
C ARG A 51 -7.72 16.49 -9.84
N SER A 52 -8.97 16.04 -9.77
CA SER A 52 -9.54 15.14 -10.77
C SER A 52 -9.98 15.90 -12.01
N ALA A 53 -9.60 15.43 -13.19
CA ALA A 53 -10.17 15.92 -14.45
C ALA A 53 -11.60 15.40 -14.71
N VAL A 54 -11.98 14.29 -14.09
CA VAL A 54 -13.25 13.59 -14.35
C VAL A 54 -14.21 13.60 -13.15
N GLU A 55 -13.75 14.03 -11.98
CA GLU A 55 -14.57 14.19 -10.79
C GLU A 55 -14.60 15.69 -10.44
N SER A 56 -15.66 16.40 -10.82
CA SER A 56 -15.82 17.81 -10.44
C SER A 56 -16.57 17.94 -9.13
N PHE A 57 -15.89 18.33 -8.05
CA PHE A 57 -16.51 18.62 -6.76
C PHE A 57 -15.91 19.88 -6.14
N GLU A 58 -16.79 20.69 -5.52
CA GLU A 58 -16.40 21.79 -4.65
C GLU A 58 -16.37 21.30 -3.20
N HIS A 59 -15.24 21.51 -2.53
CA HIS A 59 -15.08 21.22 -1.12
C HIS A 59 -15.79 22.30 -0.26
N PRO A 60 -16.09 22.03 1.03
CA PRO A 60 -16.80 22.99 1.90
C PRO A 60 -16.13 24.37 2.00
N ASP A 61 -14.83 24.45 1.73
CA ASP A 61 -14.03 25.67 1.70
C ASP A 61 -13.83 26.25 0.29
N GLY A 62 -14.66 25.83 -0.68
CA GLY A 62 -14.63 26.31 -2.07
C GLY A 62 -13.46 25.79 -2.91
N LYS A 63 -12.64 24.87 -2.37
CA LYS A 63 -11.50 24.30 -3.10
C LYS A 63 -11.96 23.26 -4.11
N LYS A 64 -11.21 23.11 -5.21
CA LYS A 64 -11.40 22.09 -6.25
C LYS A 64 -10.36 20.96 -6.18
N HIS A 65 -9.80 20.72 -5.00
CA HIS A 65 -8.80 19.68 -4.77
C HIS A 65 -9.05 18.96 -3.46
N SER A 66 -8.63 17.70 -3.41
CA SER A 66 -8.78 16.85 -2.24
C SER A 66 -7.42 16.52 -1.64
N ILE A 67 -7.38 16.26 -0.34
CA ILE A 67 -6.15 15.92 0.37
C ILE A 67 -5.78 14.45 0.09
N ILE A 68 -4.50 14.23 -0.20
CA ILE A 68 -3.91 12.89 -0.31
C ILE A 68 -3.27 12.51 1.02
N SER A 69 -3.52 11.28 1.47
CA SER A 69 -2.74 10.61 2.51
C SER A 69 -2.25 9.26 2.01
N GLY A 70 -1.00 8.90 2.30
CA GLY A 70 -0.41 7.65 1.85
C GLY A 70 0.89 7.31 2.56
N ALA A 71 1.54 6.26 2.08
CA ALA A 71 2.79 5.77 2.62
C ALA A 71 3.70 5.16 1.53
N ALA A 72 5.00 5.41 1.68
CA ALA A 72 6.08 4.79 0.92
C ALA A 72 7.37 4.86 1.73
N PRO A 73 8.26 3.86 1.65
CA PRO A 73 9.59 3.98 2.26
C PRO A 73 10.36 5.15 1.62
N TYR A 74 10.95 6.00 2.45
CA TYR A 74 11.73 7.15 2.00
C TYR A 74 13.11 6.72 1.49
N ASN A 75 13.65 7.43 0.49
CA ASN A 75 14.95 7.13 -0.13
C ASN A 75 15.11 5.66 -0.54
N SER A 76 14.03 5.04 -1.02
CA SER A 76 14.02 3.64 -1.42
C SER A 76 13.54 3.51 -2.86
N PRO A 77 14.45 3.65 -3.84
CA PRO A 77 14.08 3.72 -5.24
C PRO A 77 13.29 2.49 -5.70
N GLY A 78 12.20 2.77 -6.41
CA GLY A 78 11.28 1.74 -6.89
C GLY A 78 10.58 0.95 -5.79
N ALA A 79 10.57 1.41 -4.54
CA ALA A 79 9.67 0.86 -3.54
C ALA A 79 8.21 1.02 -3.97
N THR A 80 7.38 0.07 -3.55
CA THR A 80 5.94 0.20 -3.74
C THR A 80 5.36 1.23 -2.77
N PHE A 81 4.31 1.92 -3.21
CA PHE A 81 3.61 2.93 -2.42
C PHE A 81 2.10 2.75 -2.52
N SER A 82 1.38 3.37 -1.58
CA SER A 82 -0.05 3.57 -1.70
C SER A 82 -0.44 4.94 -1.19
N PHE A 83 -1.44 5.56 -1.82
CA PHE A 83 -2.04 6.79 -1.37
C PHE A 83 -3.54 6.77 -1.64
N ALA A 84 -4.30 7.60 -0.91
CA ALA A 84 -5.73 7.64 -1.00
C ALA A 84 -6.28 9.06 -0.85
N VAL A 85 -7.51 9.22 -1.35
CA VAL A 85 -8.28 10.46 -1.34
C VAL A 85 -9.72 10.13 -0.98
N THR A 86 -10.31 10.92 -0.09
CA THR A 86 -11.73 10.87 0.25
C THR A 86 -12.44 12.13 -0.25
N TRP A 87 -13.62 11.95 -0.86
CA TRP A 87 -14.45 13.02 -1.42
C TRP A 87 -15.77 13.17 -0.67
N SER A 88 -16.43 14.31 -0.92
CA SER A 88 -17.85 14.50 -0.65
C SER A 88 -18.26 14.11 0.77
N ASN A 89 -17.48 14.58 1.75
CA ASN A 89 -17.70 14.34 3.17
C ASN A 89 -17.82 12.83 3.53
N GLY A 90 -17.00 12.00 2.89
CA GLY A 90 -16.90 10.57 3.15
C GLY A 90 -17.72 9.70 2.21
N SER A 91 -18.48 10.27 1.28
CA SER A 91 -19.36 9.46 0.43
C SER A 91 -18.62 8.62 -0.63
N SER A 92 -17.36 8.94 -0.92
CA SER A 92 -16.50 8.08 -1.73
C SER A 92 -15.03 8.24 -1.37
N THR A 93 -14.27 7.15 -1.46
CA THR A 93 -12.82 7.12 -1.24
C THR A 93 -12.17 6.29 -2.34
N LYS A 94 -11.05 6.77 -2.90
CA LYS A 94 -10.22 5.99 -3.83
C LYS A 94 -8.83 5.82 -3.25
N ALA A 95 -8.30 4.60 -3.33
CA ALA A 95 -6.93 4.29 -2.99
C ALA A 95 -6.20 3.78 -4.23
N TRP A 96 -5.00 4.30 -4.45
CA TRP A 96 -4.06 3.82 -5.45
C TRP A 96 -2.97 3.02 -4.76
N THR A 97 -2.57 1.93 -5.41
CA THR A 97 -1.47 1.07 -4.99
C THR A 97 -0.56 0.90 -6.20
N GLY A 98 0.74 1.16 -6.05
CA GLY A 98 1.61 1.25 -7.21
C GLY A 98 3.10 1.27 -6.89
N GLN A 99 3.88 1.59 -7.91
CA GLN A 99 5.33 1.66 -7.86
C GLN A 99 5.83 2.72 -8.85
N CYS A 100 6.87 3.47 -8.47
CA CYS A 100 7.59 4.32 -9.42
C CYS A 100 8.60 3.48 -10.18
N LEU A 101 8.55 3.52 -11.50
CA LEU A 101 9.49 2.83 -12.37
C LEU A 101 9.99 3.78 -13.46
N VAL A 102 11.23 3.56 -13.89
CA VAL A 102 11.76 4.16 -15.11
C VAL A 102 11.57 3.15 -16.24
N CYS A 103 10.75 3.49 -17.24
CA CYS A 103 10.45 2.59 -18.35
C CYS A 103 11.42 2.78 -19.52
N GLU A 104 11.26 2.00 -20.60
CA GLU A 104 12.21 1.90 -21.72
C GLU A 104 12.51 3.23 -22.42
N ASP A 105 11.58 4.19 -22.38
CA ASP A 105 11.77 5.55 -22.89
C ASP A 105 12.52 6.49 -21.92
N GLY A 106 13.01 5.94 -20.81
CA GLY A 106 13.71 6.65 -19.76
C GLY A 106 12.82 7.54 -18.90
N LYS A 107 11.49 7.50 -19.06
CA LYS A 107 10.57 8.33 -18.27
C LYS A 107 10.23 7.68 -16.94
N GLU A 108 10.11 8.50 -15.91
CA GLU A 108 9.52 8.10 -14.64
C GLU A 108 8.02 7.96 -14.78
N MET A 109 7.50 6.83 -14.31
CA MET A 109 6.08 6.49 -14.37
C MET A 109 5.65 5.91 -13.03
N LEU A 110 4.56 6.46 -12.48
CA LEU A 110 3.81 5.80 -11.42
C LEU A 110 2.82 4.85 -12.06
N LEU A 111 3.14 3.55 -12.02
CA LEU A 111 2.21 2.51 -12.47
C LEU A 111 1.33 2.12 -11.29
N THR A 112 0.03 2.38 -11.40
CA THR A 112 -0.90 2.20 -10.30
C THR A 112 -2.14 1.42 -10.71
N SER A 113 -2.66 0.67 -9.74
CA SER A 113 -4.01 0.13 -9.75
C SER A 113 -4.79 0.82 -8.63
N TRP A 114 -6.08 1.07 -8.84
CA TRP A 114 -6.91 1.75 -7.86
C TRP A 114 -8.21 1.02 -7.59
N LEU A 115 -8.71 1.21 -6.37
CA LEU A 115 -10.07 0.89 -5.97
C LEU A 115 -10.78 2.18 -5.57
N LYS A 116 -12.02 2.36 -6.01
CA LYS A 116 -12.91 3.46 -5.58
C LYS A 116 -14.11 2.84 -4.87
N ARG A 117 -14.21 3.08 -3.57
CA ARG A 117 -15.39 2.76 -2.76
C ARG A 117 -16.36 3.92 -2.79
N SER A 118 -17.61 3.65 -3.10
CA SER A 118 -18.74 4.54 -2.90
C SER A 118 -19.51 4.09 -1.67
N GLN A 119 -20.16 5.04 -1.00
CA GLN A 119 -21.00 4.76 0.14
C GLN A 119 -22.19 3.89 -0.28
N ALA A 120 -22.38 2.77 0.41
CA ALA A 120 -23.61 1.99 0.36
C ALA A 120 -24.43 2.29 1.62
N TYR A 121 -25.69 2.66 1.45
CA TYR A 121 -26.60 3.00 2.56
C TYR A 121 -27.30 1.78 3.14
N THR A 122 -27.30 0.66 2.42
CA THR A 122 -27.98 -0.57 2.79
C THR A 122 -27.03 -1.74 2.62
N CYS A 123 -27.28 -2.81 3.38
CA CYS A 123 -26.52 -4.05 3.23
C CYS A 123 -26.68 -4.67 1.84
N ILE A 124 -27.81 -4.46 1.17
CA ILE A 124 -28.06 -5.02 -0.16
C ILE A 124 -27.27 -4.27 -1.24
N ASP A 125 -26.95 -2.99 -1.08
CA ASP A 125 -26.24 -2.20 -2.08
C ASP A 125 -24.71 -2.34 -2.04
N LYS A 126 -24.17 -3.06 -1.05
CA LYS A 126 -22.73 -3.21 -0.83
C LYS A 126 -22.00 -3.84 -2.00
N TRP A 127 -22.59 -4.84 -2.67
CA TRP A 127 -21.91 -5.62 -3.71
C TRP A 127 -21.44 -4.76 -4.90
N LYS A 128 -22.13 -3.66 -5.20
CA LYS A 128 -21.83 -2.76 -6.33
C LYS A 128 -21.00 -1.52 -5.94
N SER A 129 -20.54 -1.47 -4.69
CA SER A 129 -20.00 -0.23 -4.12
C SER A 129 -18.52 0.01 -4.42
N THR A 130 -17.81 -0.97 -4.98
CA THR A 130 -16.37 -0.85 -5.28
C THR A 130 -16.13 -0.94 -6.78
N MET A 131 -15.48 0.09 -7.35
CA MET A 131 -14.94 0.07 -8.71
C MET A 131 -13.43 -0.18 -8.67
N ILE A 132 -12.88 -0.73 -9.75
CA ILE A 132 -11.44 -0.97 -9.94
C ILE A 132 -10.96 -0.37 -11.27
N GLY A 133 -9.70 0.07 -11.32
CA GLY A 133 -9.08 0.49 -12.56
C GLY A 133 -7.57 0.70 -12.44
N LEU A 134 -7.00 1.31 -13.47
CA LEU A 134 -5.58 1.60 -13.59
C LEU A 134 -5.39 3.08 -13.87
N ASP A 135 -4.35 3.67 -13.29
CA ASP A 135 -3.87 5.00 -13.66
C ASP A 135 -2.35 4.95 -13.84
N THR A 136 -1.88 5.66 -14.87
CA THR A 136 -0.47 5.84 -15.14
C THR A 136 -0.14 7.31 -15.00
N PHE A 137 0.65 7.67 -13.98
CA PHE A 137 1.06 9.05 -13.78
C PHE A 137 2.47 9.29 -14.29
N THR A 138 2.68 10.43 -14.95
CA THR A 138 3.95 10.88 -15.52
C THR A 138 4.30 12.26 -15.01
N ARG A 139 5.58 12.63 -15.07
CA ARG A 139 6.02 14.01 -14.75
C ARG A 139 5.51 15.06 -15.74
N THR A 140 5.21 14.64 -16.96
CA THR A 140 4.68 15.52 -18.02
C THR A 140 3.18 15.35 -18.16
N GLU A 141 2.50 16.45 -18.45
CA GLU A 141 1.08 16.47 -18.75
C GLU A 141 0.75 15.65 -20.01
N GLN A 142 -0.25 14.77 -19.91
CA GLN A 142 -0.71 13.92 -21.01
C GLN A 142 -1.97 14.48 -21.67
N LEU A 143 -2.87 15.09 -20.89
CA LEU A 143 -4.10 15.72 -21.35
C LEU A 143 -4.40 17.00 -20.54
N PRO A 144 -5.08 17.99 -21.14
CA PRO A 144 -5.58 19.16 -20.42
C PRO A 144 -6.46 18.77 -19.22
N GLY A 145 -6.38 19.53 -18.14
CA GLY A 145 -7.18 19.29 -16.95
C GLY A 145 -6.99 20.37 -15.89
N PRO A 146 -7.59 20.20 -14.70
CA PRO A 146 -7.45 21.16 -13.61
C PRO A 146 -6.01 21.18 -13.11
N ARG A 147 -5.50 22.38 -12.84
CA ARG A 147 -4.13 22.60 -12.35
C ARG A 147 -4.17 23.41 -11.07
N LYS A 148 -3.15 23.21 -10.23
CA LYS A 148 -2.91 24.09 -9.09
C LYS A 148 -2.55 25.50 -9.59
N PRO A 149 -3.34 26.55 -9.27
CA PRO A 149 -3.12 27.89 -9.82
C PRO A 149 -1.81 28.53 -9.37
N ASP A 150 -1.38 28.27 -8.14
CA ASP A 150 -0.31 28.98 -7.46
C ASP A 150 0.97 28.14 -7.24
N LYS A 151 0.97 26.86 -7.67
CA LYS A 151 2.05 25.87 -7.44
C LYS A 151 2.61 25.84 -6.01
N THR A 152 1.88 26.39 -5.04
CA THR A 152 2.33 26.46 -3.65
C THR A 152 2.31 25.07 -3.06
N ILE A 153 3.20 24.82 -2.09
CA ILE A 153 3.23 23.52 -1.46
C ILE A 153 2.08 23.45 -0.43
N PRO A 154 1.21 22.41 -0.46
CA PRO A 154 0.08 22.33 0.44
C PRO A 154 0.51 22.44 1.91
N SER A 155 -0.17 23.30 2.67
CA SER A 155 -0.11 23.29 4.13
C SER A 155 -1.07 22.22 4.64
N PHE A 156 -0.56 21.24 5.38
CA PHE A 156 -1.38 20.19 5.95
C PHE A 156 -2.03 20.68 7.25
N PRO A 157 -3.27 20.26 7.55
CA PRO A 157 -3.87 20.51 8.85
C PRO A 157 -2.97 19.93 9.95
N THR A 158 -2.33 20.81 10.69
CA THR A 158 -1.51 20.46 11.84
C THR A 158 -2.43 20.21 13.03
N GLY A 159 -2.51 18.96 13.50
CA GLY A 159 -3.29 18.62 14.68
C GLY A 159 -3.76 17.17 14.68
N PHE A 160 -3.26 16.39 15.63
CA PHE A 160 -3.71 15.03 15.92
C PHE A 160 -4.67 15.04 17.11
N ALA A 161 -5.71 15.88 17.04
CA ALA A 161 -6.78 15.82 18.04
C ALA A 161 -7.58 14.54 17.79
N PRO A 162 -7.75 13.66 18.79
CA PRO A 162 -8.60 12.49 18.67
C PRO A 162 -10.03 12.90 18.32
N THR A 163 -10.73 12.11 17.51
CA THR A 163 -12.17 12.29 17.32
C THR A 163 -12.91 11.89 18.60
N ASN A 164 -13.88 12.69 19.03
CA ASN A 164 -14.78 12.29 20.12
C ASN A 164 -15.97 11.49 19.56
N THR A 165 -15.67 10.33 18.97
CA THR A 165 -16.65 9.38 18.39
C THR A 165 -16.80 8.10 19.19
N SER A 166 -15.97 7.91 20.23
CA SER A 166 -15.89 6.69 21.02
C SER A 166 -17.26 6.21 21.48
N GLY A 167 -17.58 4.96 21.16
CA GLY A 167 -18.84 4.28 21.55
C GLY A 167 -20.00 4.47 20.58
N LYS A 168 -19.82 5.16 19.45
CA LYS A 168 -20.82 5.20 18.38
C LYS A 168 -20.66 3.99 17.45
N PRO A 169 -21.77 3.39 16.97
CA PRO A 169 -21.70 2.39 15.92
C PRO A 169 -21.00 2.96 14.67
N CYS A 170 -20.20 2.13 14.03
CA CYS A 170 -19.30 2.47 12.94
C CYS A 170 -18.26 3.54 13.25
N ASP A 171 -17.82 3.64 14.51
CA ASP A 171 -16.52 4.22 14.81
C ASP A 171 -15.42 3.24 14.36
N ILE A 172 -14.62 3.61 13.36
CA ILE A 172 -13.54 2.76 12.85
C ILE A 172 -12.35 2.65 13.82
N THR A 173 -12.29 3.49 14.85
CA THR A 173 -11.23 3.48 15.87
C THR A 173 -11.29 2.20 16.71
N GLY A 174 -10.14 1.72 17.15
CA GLY A 174 -9.98 0.53 18.00
C GLY A 174 -9.49 -0.69 17.24
N THR A 175 -9.65 -1.85 17.86
CA THR A 175 -9.16 -3.13 17.34
C THR A 175 -10.22 -3.82 16.49
N TRP A 176 -9.78 -4.46 15.42
CA TRP A 176 -10.59 -5.28 14.53
C TRP A 176 -9.81 -6.52 14.07
N TYR A 177 -10.55 -7.59 13.77
CA TYR A 177 -10.01 -8.88 13.34
C TYR A 177 -10.65 -9.32 12.03
N ASN A 178 -9.87 -9.86 11.09
CA ASN A 178 -10.42 -10.44 9.86
C ASN A 178 -10.55 -11.96 9.90
N GLU A 179 -11.21 -12.50 8.88
CA GLU A 179 -11.46 -13.93 8.69
C GLU A 179 -10.19 -14.78 8.54
N LEU A 180 -9.04 -14.15 8.26
CA LEU A 180 -7.74 -14.82 8.15
C LEU A 180 -7.00 -14.91 9.49
N GLY A 181 -7.50 -14.25 10.55
CA GLY A 181 -6.88 -14.18 11.87
C GLY A 181 -5.97 -12.96 12.08
N SER A 182 -5.97 -12.01 11.14
CA SER A 182 -5.16 -10.79 11.23
C SER A 182 -5.80 -9.76 12.16
N GLU A 183 -4.97 -8.97 12.84
CA GLU A 183 -5.38 -7.89 13.74
C GLU A 183 -5.03 -6.53 13.10
N VAL A 184 -5.98 -5.60 13.14
CA VAL A 184 -5.73 -4.18 12.82
C VAL A 184 -6.20 -3.30 13.97
N ILE A 185 -5.37 -2.34 14.37
CA ILE A 185 -5.69 -1.35 15.40
C ILE A 185 -5.65 0.02 14.74
N LEU A 186 -6.78 0.71 14.71
CA LEU A 186 -6.94 1.99 14.03
C LEU A 186 -7.18 3.12 15.02
N ASN A 187 -6.64 4.29 14.72
CA ASN A 187 -6.91 5.54 15.39
C ASN A 187 -7.23 6.62 14.36
N GLN A 188 -8.45 7.14 14.39
CA GLN A 188 -8.91 8.22 13.51
C GLN A 188 -8.78 9.58 14.21
N TYR A 189 -8.19 10.54 13.52
CA TYR A 189 -8.05 11.92 14.01
C TYR A 189 -9.08 12.85 13.39
N ALA A 190 -9.31 14.00 14.03
CA ALA A 190 -10.31 14.99 13.61
C ALA A 190 -10.05 15.57 12.21
N ASN A 191 -8.82 15.51 11.72
CA ASN A 191 -8.44 15.90 10.37
C ASN A 191 -8.66 14.79 9.31
N GLY A 192 -9.24 13.65 9.71
CA GLY A 192 -9.54 12.51 8.85
C GLY A 192 -8.40 11.53 8.63
N ILE A 193 -7.20 11.84 9.13
CA ILE A 193 -6.05 10.94 9.06
C ILE A 193 -6.29 9.73 9.96
N ILE A 194 -6.00 8.55 9.44
CA ILE A 194 -5.98 7.30 10.17
C ILE A 194 -4.53 6.89 10.36
N VAL A 195 -4.18 6.51 11.58
CA VAL A 195 -2.91 5.81 11.88
C VAL A 195 -3.19 4.55 12.65
N GLY A 196 -2.25 3.61 12.64
CA GLY A 196 -2.46 2.38 13.37
C GLY A 196 -1.35 1.36 13.20
N GLU A 197 -1.69 0.13 13.55
CA GLU A 197 -0.82 -1.04 13.43
C GLU A 197 -1.61 -2.19 12.78
N TYR A 198 -0.94 -2.97 11.95
CA TYR A 198 -1.49 -4.17 11.32
C TYR A 198 -0.57 -5.36 11.59
N ARG A 199 -1.16 -6.49 12.01
CA ARG A 199 -0.50 -7.79 12.19
C ARG A 199 -1.21 -8.80 11.30
N THR A 200 -0.55 -9.21 10.22
CA THR A 200 -1.10 -10.22 9.32
C THR A 200 -0.89 -11.62 9.88
N ALA A 201 -1.92 -12.47 9.80
CA ALA A 201 -1.81 -13.90 10.10
C ALA A 201 -1.31 -14.72 8.89
N VAL A 202 -1.17 -14.11 7.72
CA VAL A 202 -0.77 -14.79 6.49
C VAL A 202 0.37 -14.09 5.76
N GLU A 203 1.20 -14.86 5.07
CA GLU A 203 2.19 -14.37 4.11
C GLU A 203 2.36 -15.37 2.96
N ARG A 204 2.61 -14.90 1.73
CA ARG A 204 2.81 -15.81 0.59
C ARG A 204 4.15 -16.54 0.61
N LYS A 205 5.15 -15.87 1.17
CA LYS A 205 6.50 -16.40 1.35
C LYS A 205 6.95 -16.00 2.74
N LYS A 206 7.56 -16.96 3.44
CA LYS A 206 8.14 -16.78 4.76
C LYS A 206 9.00 -15.51 4.83
N GLY A 207 8.72 -14.63 5.79
CA GLY A 207 9.42 -13.36 5.96
C GLY A 207 8.83 -12.16 5.21
N SER A 208 7.80 -12.34 4.37
CA SER A 208 7.26 -11.23 3.56
C SER A 208 6.43 -10.24 4.37
N ALA A 209 5.83 -10.66 5.48
CA ALA A 209 5.16 -9.77 6.42
C ALA A 209 6.13 -8.86 7.20
N GLY A 210 7.44 -9.14 7.14
CA GLY A 210 8.47 -8.47 7.95
C GLY A 210 8.76 -9.21 9.25
N GLU A 211 9.29 -8.49 10.24
CA GLU A 211 9.73 -9.03 11.54
C GLU A 211 8.90 -8.51 12.72
N SER A 212 8.04 -7.52 12.48
CA SER A 212 7.15 -6.94 13.48
C SER A 212 5.83 -6.52 12.85
N HIS A 213 4.96 -5.90 13.63
CA HIS A 213 3.74 -5.28 13.14
C HIS A 213 4.09 -4.18 12.14
N SER A 214 3.20 -3.95 11.18
CA SER A 214 3.36 -2.90 10.18
C SER A 214 2.55 -1.68 10.56
N LYS A 215 3.06 -0.49 10.23
CA LYS A 215 2.31 0.76 10.44
C LYS A 215 1.17 0.87 9.44
N VAL A 216 0.02 1.32 9.92
CA VAL A 216 -1.13 1.68 9.09
C VAL A 216 -1.14 3.19 8.93
N TYR A 217 -1.36 3.62 7.69
CA TYR A 217 -1.75 4.99 7.35
C TYR A 217 -3.09 4.95 6.63
N GLY A 218 -3.83 6.04 6.62
CA GLY A 218 -5.12 6.08 5.94
C GLY A 218 -5.81 7.43 6.02
N ILE A 219 -6.98 7.48 5.39
CA ILE A 219 -7.82 8.67 5.34
C ILE A 219 -9.29 8.29 5.33
N SER A 220 -10.10 9.16 5.92
CA SER A 220 -11.55 9.04 6.01
C SER A 220 -12.15 10.39 6.35
N THR A 221 -13.48 10.49 6.36
CA THR A 221 -14.17 11.66 6.93
C THR A 221 -14.73 11.33 8.32
N PRO A 222 -14.24 11.96 9.39
CA PRO A 222 -14.74 11.76 10.75
C PRO A 222 -16.19 12.22 10.94
N GLY A 223 -16.88 11.63 11.91
CA GLY A 223 -18.21 12.07 12.34
C GLY A 223 -19.38 11.63 11.44
N ASN A 224 -19.10 11.03 10.28
CA ASN A 224 -20.10 10.37 9.44
C ASN A 224 -20.00 8.84 9.61
N PRO A 225 -20.99 8.16 10.22
CA PRO A 225 -20.92 6.72 10.49
C PRO A 225 -20.95 5.85 9.21
N ASN A 226 -21.38 6.42 8.08
CA ASN A 226 -21.39 5.74 6.79
C ASN A 226 -20.23 6.17 5.87
N SER A 227 -19.23 6.86 6.44
CA SER A 227 -18.07 7.34 5.71
C SER A 227 -17.27 6.16 5.15
N THR A 228 -16.94 6.26 3.87
CA THR A 228 -15.92 5.41 3.25
C THR A 228 -14.54 5.82 3.73
N PHE A 229 -13.61 4.88 3.73
CA PHE A 229 -12.25 5.12 4.15
C PHE A 229 -11.26 4.31 3.31
N ALA A 230 -9.99 4.65 3.44
CA ALA A 230 -8.89 3.85 2.96
C ALA A 230 -7.82 3.71 4.03
N ILE A 231 -7.19 2.55 4.07
CA ILE A 231 -5.99 2.29 4.85
C ILE A 231 -4.94 1.61 3.97
N MET A 232 -3.67 1.78 4.31
CA MET A 232 -2.57 1.14 3.60
C MET A 232 -1.47 0.68 4.54
N VAL A 233 -0.80 -0.39 4.13
CA VAL A 233 0.29 -1.04 4.86
C VAL A 233 1.43 -1.32 3.89
N VAL A 234 2.62 -0.80 4.21
CA VAL A 234 3.86 -1.04 3.46
C VAL A 234 4.60 -2.21 4.10
N TRP A 235 4.83 -3.27 3.33
CA TRP A 235 5.47 -4.49 3.80
C TRP A 235 6.96 -4.49 3.51
N ARG A 236 7.75 -4.93 4.50
CA ARG A 236 9.20 -5.21 4.35
C ARG A 236 9.94 -4.10 3.59
N GLY A 237 9.80 -2.86 4.06
CA GLY A 237 10.48 -1.71 3.44
C GLY A 237 10.08 -1.43 1.99
N GLY A 238 8.85 -1.76 1.59
CA GLY A 238 8.32 -1.49 0.26
C GLY A 238 8.65 -2.54 -0.79
N ALA A 239 8.95 -3.77 -0.35
CA ALA A 239 8.94 -4.94 -1.23
C ALA A 239 7.52 -5.24 -1.74
N SER A 240 6.51 -4.87 -0.97
CA SER A 240 5.13 -4.80 -1.40
C SER A 240 4.34 -3.79 -0.55
N VAL A 241 3.14 -3.45 -0.99
CA VAL A 241 2.20 -2.58 -0.27
C VAL A 241 0.79 -3.05 -0.53
N THR A 242 -0.05 -3.05 0.51
CA THR A 242 -1.48 -3.29 0.37
C THR A 242 -2.24 -2.01 0.66
N GLY A 243 -3.16 -1.65 -0.24
CA GLY A 243 -4.14 -0.59 -0.02
C GLY A 243 -5.55 -1.18 0.06
N TRP A 244 -6.28 -0.88 1.11
CA TRP A 244 -7.69 -1.21 1.30
C TRP A 244 -8.54 0.04 1.07
N VAL A 245 -9.70 -0.14 0.45
CA VAL A 245 -10.83 0.78 0.58
C VAL A 245 -11.97 0.04 1.27
N GLY A 246 -12.75 0.75 2.08
CA GLY A 246 -13.82 0.11 2.83
C GLY A 246 -14.86 1.07 3.36
N GLN A 247 -15.83 0.48 4.04
CA GLN A 247 -16.89 1.19 4.76
C GLN A 247 -17.35 0.29 5.91
N CYS A 248 -17.67 0.88 7.06
CA CYS A 248 -18.33 0.16 8.13
C CYS A 248 -19.83 0.04 7.87
N HIS A 249 -20.40 -1.10 8.24
CA HIS A 249 -21.83 -1.37 8.14
C HIS A 249 -22.32 -2.13 9.36
N ILE A 250 -23.62 -2.02 9.61
CA ILE A 250 -24.32 -2.82 10.61
C ILE A 250 -25.32 -3.70 9.86
N CYS A 251 -25.02 -4.99 9.75
CA CYS A 251 -25.75 -5.90 8.88
C CYS A 251 -26.05 -7.25 9.54
N GLY A 252 -26.97 -8.00 8.91
CA GLY A 252 -27.45 -9.29 9.41
C GLY A 252 -28.53 -9.14 10.50
N GLU A 253 -29.16 -10.26 10.83
CA GLU A 253 -30.23 -10.31 11.84
C GLU A 253 -29.73 -9.85 13.23
N ASN A 254 -28.47 -10.19 13.54
CA ASN A 254 -27.82 -9.83 14.79
C ASN A 254 -27.29 -8.39 14.84
N LYS A 255 -27.49 -7.59 13.78
CA LYS A 255 -27.01 -6.21 13.66
C LYS A 255 -25.53 -6.08 14.02
N THR A 256 -24.72 -6.95 13.44
CA THR A 256 -23.28 -7.00 13.71
C THR A 256 -22.59 -5.84 12.99
N GLU A 257 -21.71 -5.16 13.72
CA GLU A 257 -20.81 -4.14 13.18
C GLU A 257 -19.66 -4.82 12.41
N ILE A 258 -19.57 -4.53 11.11
CA ILE A 258 -18.61 -5.16 10.19
C ILE A 258 -17.99 -4.07 9.32
N ILE A 259 -16.67 -4.04 9.29
CA ILE A 259 -15.91 -3.30 8.27
C ILE A 259 -15.74 -4.22 7.06
N GLU A 260 -16.30 -3.82 5.93
CA GLU A 260 -16.07 -4.51 4.67
C GLU A 260 -15.05 -3.76 3.84
N THR A 261 -14.09 -4.51 3.30
CA THR A 261 -13.00 -3.93 2.55
C THR A 261 -12.70 -4.73 1.30
N THR A 262 -12.21 -4.01 0.31
CA THR A 262 -11.58 -4.56 -0.89
C THR A 262 -10.15 -4.05 -0.91
N TRP A 263 -9.20 -4.89 -1.32
CA TRP A 263 -7.79 -4.54 -1.30
C TRP A 263 -7.06 -4.86 -2.58
N LEU A 264 -5.98 -4.10 -2.81
CA LEU A 264 -4.96 -4.39 -3.79
C LEU A 264 -3.62 -4.57 -3.10
N LEU A 265 -2.94 -5.69 -3.37
CA LEU A 265 -1.57 -5.94 -2.94
C LEU A 265 -0.65 -5.80 -4.14
N ARG A 266 0.18 -4.76 -4.15
CA ARG A 266 1.19 -4.51 -5.18
C ARG A 266 2.53 -5.04 -4.72
N SER A 267 3.14 -5.90 -5.54
CA SER A 267 4.53 -6.34 -5.39
C SER A 267 5.48 -5.42 -6.14
N LYS A 268 6.67 -5.21 -5.58
CA LYS A 268 7.78 -4.52 -6.25
C LYS A 268 8.19 -5.31 -7.48
N LEU A 269 8.47 -4.59 -8.56
CA LEU A 269 9.01 -5.13 -9.80
C LEU A 269 10.36 -4.50 -10.14
N GLU A 270 11.13 -5.20 -10.96
CA GLU A 270 12.40 -4.70 -11.49
C GLU A 270 12.23 -3.98 -12.85
N LYS A 271 11.17 -4.28 -13.61
CA LYS A 271 10.96 -3.74 -14.96
C LYS A 271 9.48 -3.50 -15.28
N CYS A 272 9.22 -2.48 -16.11
CA CYS A 272 7.86 -2.10 -16.49
C CYS A 272 7.10 -3.21 -17.25
N GLY A 273 7.79 -4.02 -18.07
CA GLY A 273 7.17 -5.12 -18.81
C GLY A 273 6.53 -6.20 -17.93
N ASP A 274 6.90 -6.26 -16.65
CA ASP A 274 6.33 -7.20 -15.68
C ASP A 274 5.10 -6.65 -14.94
N ASN A 275 4.66 -5.43 -15.25
CA ASN A 275 3.56 -4.75 -14.54
C ASN A 275 2.25 -5.56 -14.50
N TRP A 276 1.99 -6.37 -15.53
CA TRP A 276 0.78 -7.18 -15.66
C TRP A 276 0.55 -8.19 -14.51
N LYS A 277 1.60 -8.67 -13.84
CA LYS A 277 1.53 -9.68 -12.76
C LYS A 277 1.73 -9.11 -11.35
N SER A 278 1.77 -7.79 -11.23
CA SER A 278 2.26 -7.12 -10.02
C SER A 278 1.23 -6.91 -8.93
N THR A 279 -0.07 -6.91 -9.28
CA THR A 279 -1.14 -6.53 -8.37
C THR A 279 -2.09 -7.70 -8.16
N MET A 280 -2.30 -8.06 -6.90
CA MET A 280 -3.34 -9.00 -6.46
C MET A 280 -4.56 -8.25 -5.96
N TYR A 281 -5.73 -8.90 -6.03
CA TYR A 281 -7.00 -8.39 -5.55
C TYR A 281 -7.59 -9.37 -4.53
N GLY A 282 -8.29 -8.83 -3.53
CA GLY A 282 -9.16 -9.62 -2.68
C GLY A 282 -10.02 -8.74 -1.79
N GLU A 283 -10.72 -9.38 -0.88
CA GLU A 283 -11.64 -8.75 0.07
C GLU A 283 -11.34 -9.25 1.48
N ASN A 284 -11.63 -8.43 2.48
CA ASN A 284 -11.61 -8.84 3.88
C ASN A 284 -12.81 -8.22 4.60
N SER A 285 -13.33 -8.97 5.56
CA SER A 285 -14.34 -8.50 6.50
C SER A 285 -13.74 -8.46 7.88
N PHE A 286 -13.82 -7.32 8.54
CA PHE A 286 -13.29 -7.13 9.87
C PHE A 286 -14.41 -6.97 10.91
N THR A 287 -14.29 -7.67 12.02
CA THR A 287 -15.21 -7.64 13.15
C THR A 287 -14.50 -7.21 14.43
N ARG A 288 -15.27 -6.76 15.42
CA ARG A 288 -14.75 -6.45 16.77
C ARG A 288 -14.35 -7.70 17.54
N GLU A 289 -15.07 -8.79 17.30
CA GLU A 289 -14.83 -10.07 17.93
C GLU A 289 -13.86 -10.90 17.07
N GLU A 290 -12.92 -11.54 17.74
CA GLU A 290 -11.96 -12.43 17.11
C GLU A 290 -12.65 -13.70 16.59
N GLN A 291 -12.48 -13.98 15.29
CA GLN A 291 -13.09 -15.16 14.64
C GLN A 291 -12.10 -16.29 14.41
N LYS A 292 -10.80 -15.99 14.41
CA LYS A 292 -9.71 -16.93 14.12
C LYS A 292 -8.43 -16.49 14.81
N GLU A 293 -7.70 -17.43 15.38
CA GLU A 293 -6.39 -17.18 16.02
C GLU A 293 -5.36 -16.59 15.05
N GLY A 294 -4.41 -15.84 15.59
CA GLY A 294 -3.32 -15.22 14.84
C GLY A 294 -2.46 -14.31 15.71
N PRO A 295 -1.58 -13.49 15.12
CA PRO A 295 -0.72 -12.60 15.88
C PRO A 295 -1.53 -11.48 16.57
N ARG A 296 -1.18 -11.18 17.83
CA ARG A 296 -1.91 -10.23 18.69
C ARG A 296 -0.95 -9.29 19.37
N LYS A 297 -1.33 -8.00 19.41
CA LYS A 297 -0.57 -7.00 20.16
C LYS A 297 -0.38 -7.38 21.61
N HIS A 298 -1.46 -7.81 22.26
CA HIS A 298 -1.47 -8.09 23.69
C HIS A 298 -0.65 -9.34 24.07
N LEU A 299 -0.37 -10.23 23.11
CA LEU A 299 0.48 -11.41 23.29
C LEU A 299 1.93 -11.18 22.85
N GLY A 300 2.26 -10.00 22.32
CA GLY A 300 3.59 -9.71 21.78
C GLY A 300 3.92 -10.48 20.48
N THR A 301 2.92 -11.06 19.82
CA THR A 301 3.08 -11.75 18.53
C THR A 301 2.74 -10.78 17.40
N HIS A 302 3.55 -10.79 16.33
CA HIS A 302 3.52 -9.71 15.34
C HIS A 302 3.39 -10.17 13.89
N THR A 303 3.87 -11.36 13.59
CA THR A 303 3.92 -11.94 12.25
C THR A 303 3.18 -13.28 12.25
N PRO A 304 2.90 -13.85 11.07
CA PRO A 304 2.40 -15.21 10.98
C PRO A 304 3.31 -16.17 11.74
N ASP A 305 2.72 -17.25 12.26
CA ASP A 305 3.51 -18.36 12.77
C ASP A 305 4.35 -18.93 11.61
N ARG A 306 5.61 -19.20 11.92
CA ARG A 306 6.65 -19.62 10.98
C ARG A 306 7.20 -21.00 11.33
N ASP A 307 6.71 -21.60 12.41
CA ASP A 307 7.13 -22.91 12.87
C ASP A 307 6.39 -23.98 12.07
N GLY A 308 7.12 -25.01 11.60
CA GLY A 308 6.53 -26.17 10.90
C GLY A 308 6.16 -25.98 9.42
N GLU A 309 6.18 -24.77 8.85
CA GLU A 309 6.04 -24.56 7.39
C GLU A 309 7.42 -24.49 6.72
N ASP A 310 7.71 -25.54 5.95
CA ASP A 310 9.02 -25.95 5.44
C ASP A 310 9.87 -24.86 4.78
N ALA A 311 11.17 -24.95 5.07
CA ALA A 311 12.22 -24.44 4.20
C ALA A 311 12.00 -24.97 2.77
N ASP A 312 12.15 -24.10 1.77
CA ASP A 312 12.11 -24.49 0.35
C ASP A 312 12.96 -25.76 0.13
N PRO A 313 12.36 -26.89 -0.31
CA PRO A 313 13.10 -28.12 -0.56
C PRO A 313 14.21 -27.95 -1.61
N ARG A 314 14.14 -26.87 -2.41
CA ARG A 314 15.16 -26.55 -3.43
C ARG A 314 16.36 -25.79 -2.89
N ALA A 315 16.34 -25.33 -1.63
CA ALA A 315 17.46 -24.60 -1.03
C ALA A 315 18.44 -25.50 -0.25
N SER A 316 18.11 -26.77 -0.02
CA SER A 316 18.93 -27.70 0.78
C SER A 316 19.46 -28.90 0.00
N ALA A 317 19.91 -28.66 -1.24
CA ALA A 317 20.80 -29.58 -1.95
C ALA A 317 22.21 -28.99 -2.05
N LYS A 318 22.83 -28.69 -0.89
CA LYS A 318 24.28 -28.77 -0.82
C LYS A 318 24.61 -30.25 -0.59
N LEU A 319 24.98 -30.95 -1.66
CA LEU A 319 25.63 -32.24 -1.56
C LEU A 319 26.85 -32.08 -0.66
N THR A 320 26.77 -32.58 0.58
CA THR A 320 27.95 -32.90 1.35
C THR A 320 28.53 -34.19 0.77
N ASN A 321 29.81 -34.13 0.43
CA ASN A 321 30.54 -35.11 -0.38
C ASN A 321 30.82 -36.44 0.34
N GLU A 322 30.05 -36.77 1.38
CA GLU A 322 30.26 -37.98 2.21
C GLU A 322 29.17 -39.05 2.00
N GLY A 323 28.07 -38.72 1.31
CA GLY A 323 27.00 -39.68 1.01
C GLY A 323 27.20 -40.52 -0.28
N LEU A 324 28.18 -40.18 -1.13
CA LEU A 324 28.36 -40.82 -2.43
C LEU A 324 29.15 -42.13 -2.39
N ILE A 325 29.88 -42.40 -1.30
CA ILE A 325 30.72 -43.60 -1.16
C ILE A 325 29.90 -44.81 -0.67
N LEU A 326 28.77 -44.59 0.00
CA LEU A 326 27.90 -45.67 0.52
C LEU A 326 26.85 -46.19 -0.48
N TRP A 327 26.63 -45.50 -1.59
CA TRP A 327 25.69 -45.93 -2.64
C TRP A 327 26.34 -46.70 -3.79
N ILE A 328 27.66 -46.63 -3.96
CA ILE A 328 28.36 -47.34 -5.06
C ILE A 328 28.78 -48.76 -4.63
N LEU A 329 28.94 -49.03 -3.33
CA LEU A 329 29.34 -50.36 -2.83
C LEU A 329 28.18 -51.36 -2.66
N SER A 330 26.93 -50.89 -2.63
CA SER A 330 25.73 -51.74 -2.48
C SER A 330 25.13 -52.19 -3.81
N PHE A 331 25.55 -51.62 -4.95
CA PHE A 331 25.09 -52.01 -6.29
C PHE A 331 25.99 -53.01 -7.02
N TRP A 332 27.14 -53.40 -6.45
CA TRP A 332 28.06 -54.38 -7.06
C TRP A 332 27.96 -55.80 -6.50
N TYR A 333 27.19 -56.04 -5.43
CA TYR A 333 27.05 -57.39 -4.84
C TYR A 333 25.74 -58.12 -5.16
N ALA A 334 24.84 -57.51 -5.93
CA ALA A 334 23.52 -58.08 -6.26
C ALA A 334 23.35 -58.45 -7.75
N MET A 335 24.44 -58.73 -8.48
CA MET A 335 24.38 -59.08 -9.91
C MET A 335 25.23 -60.31 -10.30
N PHE A 336 25.45 -61.23 -9.37
CA PHE A 336 25.91 -62.60 -9.64
C PHE A 336 25.31 -63.52 -8.57
N PHE A 337 24.12 -64.07 -8.83
CA PHE A 337 23.59 -65.38 -8.36
C PHE A 337 22.08 -65.43 -8.66
N PHE A 338 21.74 -65.60 -9.95
CA PHE A 338 20.91 -66.68 -10.51
C PHE A 338 20.65 -66.38 -11.99
#